data_AF-A0A8X6R1N0-F1
#
_entry.id   AF-A0A8X6R1N0-F1
#
_cell.length_a   1.000
_cell.length_b   1.000
_cell.length_c   1.000
_cell.angle_alpha   90.00
_cell.angle_beta   90.00
_cell.angle_gamma   90.00
#
_symmetry.space_group_name_H-M   'P 1'
#
loop_
_entity.id
_entity.type
_entity.pdbx_description
1 polymer ?
#
loop_
_entity_poly.entity_id
_entity_poly.type
_entity_poly.pdbx_seq_one_letter_code
_entity_poly.pdbx_strand_id
1 'polypeptide(L)'
;MLFDSVQVLLTLALLAIGVNAQSGETDLPSILNCVATAGNQDLCDRLLDCGDKNFPPRYKAADDECKEEIVPEGPGNCNTGELFGNKDTRDEIGNCTAQRAPKDLTDNEQAALGRFADCITKLGDECFGKNN
;
A
#
# COMPACT_ATOMS: atom_id res chain seq x y z
N MET A 1 -7.95 2.81 21.58
CA MET A 1 -7.83 3.73 20.43
C MET A 1 -6.36 3.78 20.05
N LEU A 2 -5.90 2.75 19.34
CA LEU A 2 -4.55 2.69 18.78
C LEU A 2 -4.70 3.21 17.35
N PHE A 3 -4.12 4.37 17.08
CA PHE A 3 -3.99 4.84 15.71
C PHE A 3 -3.06 3.88 14.98
N ASP A 4 -3.56 3.23 13.93
CA ASP A 4 -2.77 2.37 13.05
C ASP A 4 -1.54 3.15 12.55
N SER A 5 -0.35 2.73 12.95
CA SER A 5 0.87 3.51 12.80
C SER A 5 1.31 3.62 11.33
N VAL A 6 0.85 2.69 10.49
CA VAL A 6 0.94 2.71 9.01
C VAL A 6 0.08 3.82 8.42
N GLN A 7 -1.17 3.94 8.92
CA GLN A 7 -2.09 5.01 8.56
C GLN A 7 -1.42 6.34 8.86
N VAL A 8 -0.84 6.50 10.05
CA VAL A 8 -0.28 7.79 10.46
C VAL A 8 0.93 8.15 9.60
N LEU A 9 1.88 7.25 9.33
CA LEU A 9 3.08 7.60 8.56
C LEU A 9 2.82 7.79 7.06
N LEU A 10 1.98 6.95 6.45
CA LEU A 10 1.67 7.10 5.03
C LEU A 10 0.65 8.23 4.80
N THR A 11 -0.32 8.41 5.71
CA THR A 11 -1.24 9.57 5.66
C THR A 11 -0.53 10.87 6.03
N LEU A 12 0.45 10.88 6.94
CA LEU A 12 1.32 12.05 7.16
C LEU A 12 2.21 12.32 5.96
N ALA A 13 2.77 11.29 5.35
CA ALA A 13 3.54 11.44 4.11
C ALA A 13 2.65 12.04 3.02
N LEU A 14 1.43 11.54 2.84
CA LEU A 14 0.43 12.00 1.85
C LEU A 14 -0.13 13.40 2.14
N LEU A 15 -0.42 13.71 3.40
CA LEU A 15 -0.83 15.05 3.85
C LEU A 15 0.30 16.08 3.66
N ALA A 16 1.56 15.69 3.86
CA ALA A 16 2.72 16.56 3.66
C ALA A 16 3.00 16.89 2.19
N ILE A 17 2.53 16.07 1.23
CA ILE A 17 2.65 16.32 -0.22
C ILE A 17 1.52 17.19 -0.78
N GLY A 18 0.55 17.62 0.05
CA GLY A 18 -0.64 18.30 -0.45
C GLY A 18 -1.53 17.41 -1.34
N VAL A 19 -1.29 16.09 -1.34
CA VAL A 19 -2.23 15.10 -1.87
C VAL A 19 -3.40 15.10 -0.89
N ASN A 20 -4.32 16.02 -1.15
CA ASN A 20 -5.67 15.89 -0.68
C ASN A 20 -6.17 14.56 -1.23
N ALA A 21 -6.30 13.56 -0.37
CA ALA A 21 -7.25 12.47 -0.58
C ALA A 21 -8.68 13.09 -0.56
N GLN A 22 -8.97 13.97 -1.51
CA GLN A 22 -10.27 14.56 -1.75
C GLN A 22 -10.90 13.76 -2.86
N SER A 23 -11.51 12.63 -2.50
CA SER A 23 -12.95 12.41 -2.72
C SER A 23 -13.33 10.97 -2.40
N GLY A 24 -13.94 10.76 -1.22
CA GLY A 24 -14.81 9.62 -0.94
C GLY A 24 -14.23 8.48 -0.11
N GLU A 25 -14.15 8.66 1.22
CA GLU A 25 -14.32 7.64 2.28
C GLU A 25 -13.54 6.31 2.22
N THR A 26 -12.49 6.19 1.40
CA THR A 26 -11.75 4.93 1.30
C THR A 26 -10.29 5.17 1.60
N ASP A 27 -9.86 4.73 2.77
CA ASP A 27 -8.47 4.79 3.22
C ASP A 27 -7.64 3.68 2.57
N LEU A 28 -6.31 3.86 2.56
CA LEU A 28 -5.40 2.94 1.89
C LEU A 28 -5.57 1.48 2.35
N PRO A 29 -5.74 1.17 3.66
CA PRO A 29 -6.01 -0.20 4.08
C PRO A 29 -7.29 -0.78 3.48
N SER A 30 -8.35 0.00 3.35
CA SER A 30 -9.59 -0.46 2.70
C SER A 30 -9.36 -0.77 1.22
N ILE A 31 -8.56 0.04 0.52
CA ILE A 31 -8.18 -0.22 -0.88
C ILE A 31 -7.35 -1.49 -0.99
N LEU A 32 -6.30 -1.62 -0.18
CA LEU A 32 -5.43 -2.79 -0.17
C LEU A 32 -6.22 -4.05 0.17
N ASN A 33 -7.14 -3.97 1.12
CA ASN A 33 -8.02 -5.07 1.48
C ASN A 33 -8.94 -5.44 0.31
N CYS A 34 -9.62 -4.46 -0.29
CA CYS A 34 -10.49 -4.70 -1.44
C CYS A 34 -9.73 -5.43 -2.54
N VAL A 35 -8.58 -4.89 -2.98
CA VAL A 35 -7.79 -5.45 -4.07
C VAL A 35 -7.30 -6.85 -3.72
N ALA A 36 -6.73 -7.04 -2.52
CA ALA A 36 -6.19 -8.33 -2.09
C ALA A 36 -7.25 -9.42 -1.93
N THR A 37 -8.53 -9.06 -1.74
CA THR A 37 -9.65 -10.01 -1.58
C THR A 37 -10.59 -10.05 -2.79
N ALA A 38 -10.29 -9.31 -3.87
CA ALA A 38 -11.20 -9.15 -5.01
C ALA A 38 -11.45 -10.43 -5.82
N GLY A 39 -10.68 -11.50 -5.59
CA GLY A 39 -10.76 -12.69 -6.44
C GLY A 39 -10.21 -12.44 -7.86
N ASN A 40 -9.48 -11.34 -8.07
CA ASN A 40 -9.08 -10.85 -9.39
C ASN A 40 -7.55 -10.69 -9.44
N GLN A 41 -6.87 -11.59 -10.15
CA GLN A 41 -5.42 -11.56 -10.27
C GLN A 41 -4.90 -10.31 -10.97
N ASP A 42 -5.60 -9.78 -11.98
CA ASP A 42 -5.16 -8.58 -12.69
C ASP A 42 -5.11 -7.37 -11.76
N LEU A 43 -6.07 -7.24 -10.83
CA LEU A 43 -6.04 -6.16 -9.82
C LEU A 43 -4.87 -6.33 -8.85
N CYS A 44 -4.56 -7.56 -8.46
CA CYS A 44 -3.45 -7.84 -7.55
C CYS A 44 -2.08 -7.66 -8.21
N ASP A 45 -1.91 -8.07 -9.46
CA ASP A 45 -0.68 -7.86 -10.22
C ASP A 45 -0.43 -6.36 -10.43
N ARG A 46 -1.49 -5.58 -10.70
CA ARG A 46 -1.38 -4.12 -10.80
C ARG A 46 -1.05 -3.46 -9.47
N LEU A 47 -1.52 -4.01 -8.35
CA LEU A 47 -1.12 -3.52 -7.02
C LEU A 47 0.38 -3.76 -6.76
N LEU A 48 0.89 -4.94 -7.10
CA LEU A 48 2.33 -5.23 -7.03
C LEU A 48 3.12 -4.28 -7.93
N ASP A 49 2.64 -4.06 -9.16
CA ASP A 49 3.24 -3.14 -10.13
C ASP A 49 3.26 -1.68 -9.65
N CYS A 50 2.20 -1.22 -8.96
CA CYS A 50 2.20 0.10 -8.32
C CYS A 50 3.34 0.22 -7.31
N GLY A 51 3.54 -0.80 -6.47
CA GLY A 51 4.64 -0.89 -5.50
C GLY A 51 6.00 -0.88 -6.19
N ASP A 52 6.22 -1.77 -7.14
CA ASP A 52 7.53 -1.92 -7.78
C ASP A 52 7.95 -0.68 -8.59
N LYS A 53 7.00 0.03 -9.21
CA LYS A 53 7.31 1.20 -10.05
C LYS A 53 7.40 2.52 -9.28
N ASN A 54 6.59 2.69 -8.25
CA ASN A 54 6.39 4.01 -7.63
C ASN A 54 6.84 4.07 -6.18
N PHE A 55 7.13 2.94 -5.54
CA PHE A 55 7.54 2.96 -4.15
C PHE A 55 9.01 3.39 -4.03
N PRO A 56 9.34 4.40 -3.20
CA PRO A 56 10.70 4.93 -3.14
C PRO A 56 11.71 3.85 -2.77
N PRO A 57 12.91 3.80 -3.36
CA PRO A 57 13.86 2.70 -3.14
C PRO A 57 14.18 2.41 -1.67
N ARG A 58 14.34 3.45 -0.83
CA ARG A 58 14.60 3.29 0.61
C ARG A 58 13.39 2.74 1.38
N TYR A 59 12.18 3.09 0.96
CA TYR A 59 10.94 2.54 1.52
C TYR A 59 10.69 1.12 1.03
N LYS A 60 10.99 0.86 -0.25
CA LYS A 60 10.90 -0.47 -0.86
C LYS A 60 11.83 -1.47 -0.21
N ALA A 61 13.08 -1.08 0.09
CA ALA A 61 13.99 -1.96 0.82
C ALA A 61 13.40 -2.38 2.19
N ALA A 62 12.85 -1.43 2.94
CA ALA A 62 12.20 -1.72 4.23
C ALA A 62 10.97 -2.62 4.08
N ASP A 63 10.15 -2.40 3.06
CA ASP A 63 8.96 -3.21 2.77
C ASP A 63 9.30 -4.63 2.30
N ASP A 64 10.30 -4.77 1.42
CA ASP A 64 10.79 -6.06 0.94
C ASP A 64 11.37 -6.88 2.12
N GLU A 65 12.19 -6.27 3.00
CA GLU A 65 12.71 -6.93 4.22
C GLU A 65 11.57 -7.40 5.14
N CYS A 66 10.56 -6.57 5.35
CA CYS A 66 9.42 -6.90 6.19
C CYS A 66 8.55 -8.01 5.59
N LYS A 67 8.37 -8.00 4.27
CA LYS A 67 7.66 -9.07 3.54
C LYS A 67 8.41 -10.40 3.64
N GLU A 68 9.73 -10.40 3.47
CA GLU A 68 10.54 -11.62 3.62
C GLU A 68 10.46 -12.21 5.03
N GLU A 69 10.38 -11.36 6.06
CA GLU A 69 10.28 -11.79 7.46
C GLU A 69 8.89 -12.35 7.82
N ILE A 70 7.83 -11.66 7.39
CA ILE A 70 6.44 -11.95 7.80
C ILE A 70 5.79 -12.97 6.86
N VAL A 71 6.11 -12.91 5.57
CA VAL A 71 5.57 -13.78 4.51
C VAL A 71 6.72 -14.38 3.70
N PRO A 72 7.49 -15.31 4.28
CA PRO A 72 8.70 -15.85 3.66
C PRO A 72 8.44 -16.65 2.38
N GLU A 73 7.21 -17.15 2.20
CA GLU A 73 6.77 -17.83 0.97
C GLU A 73 6.45 -16.84 -0.17
N GLY A 74 6.52 -15.54 0.10
CA GLY A 74 6.22 -14.48 -0.86
C GLY A 74 4.73 -14.17 -1.00
N PRO A 75 4.35 -13.26 -1.92
CA PRO A 75 2.97 -12.92 -2.16
C PRO A 75 2.17 -14.13 -2.65
N GLY A 76 0.96 -14.27 -2.14
CA GLY A 76 -0.02 -15.23 -2.64
C GLY A 76 -0.57 -14.83 -4.01
N ASN A 77 -1.62 -15.52 -4.44
CA ASN A 77 -2.37 -15.16 -5.65
C ASN A 77 -3.81 -14.85 -5.27
N CYS A 78 -4.45 -13.94 -6.01
CA CYS A 78 -5.82 -13.51 -5.75
C CYS A 78 -6.87 -14.41 -6.42
N ASN A 79 -6.46 -15.36 -7.26
CA ASN A 79 -7.38 -16.34 -7.85
C ASN A 79 -7.75 -17.47 -6.88
N THR A 80 -6.85 -17.83 -5.97
CA THR A 80 -6.97 -18.98 -5.05
C THR A 80 -6.77 -18.59 -3.60
N GLY A 81 -6.51 -17.32 -3.29
CA GLY A 81 -6.22 -16.81 -1.96
C GLY A 81 -6.17 -15.28 -1.95
N GLU A 82 -5.45 -14.70 -0.99
CA GLU A 82 -5.18 -13.26 -0.94
C GLU A 82 -3.69 -12.98 -1.13
N LEU A 83 -3.36 -11.80 -1.68
CA LEU A 83 -1.99 -11.42 -2.06
C LEU A 83 -0.96 -11.48 -0.91
N PHE A 84 -1.40 -11.37 0.34
CA PHE A 84 -0.55 -11.47 1.54
C PHE A 84 -1.27 -12.19 2.69
N GLY A 85 -1.96 -13.28 2.40
CA GLY A 85 -2.63 -14.10 3.43
C GLY A 85 -3.94 -13.50 3.93
N ASN A 86 -3.89 -12.58 4.89
CA ASN A 86 -5.08 -11.95 5.47
C ASN A 86 -4.82 -10.48 5.86
N LYS A 87 -5.83 -9.80 6.40
CA LYS A 87 -5.72 -8.40 6.82
C LYS A 87 -4.65 -8.19 7.89
N ASP A 88 -4.58 -9.05 8.90
CA ASP A 88 -3.63 -8.91 10.01
C ASP A 88 -2.18 -9.00 9.51
N THR A 89 -1.90 -9.92 8.58
CA THR A 89 -0.59 -10.04 7.92
C THR A 89 -0.23 -8.77 7.13
N ARG A 90 -1.19 -8.17 6.40
CA ARG A 90 -0.97 -6.90 5.69
C ARG A 90 -0.67 -5.75 6.65
N ASP A 91 -1.40 -5.68 7.75
CA ASP A 91 -1.20 -4.66 8.78
C ASP A 91 0.18 -4.83 9.45
N GLU A 92 0.61 -6.08 9.68
CA GLU A 92 1.94 -6.40 10.22
C GLU A 92 3.07 -5.95 9.29
N ILE A 93 2.97 -6.25 7.98
CA ILE A 93 3.93 -5.79 6.97
C ILE A 93 4.00 -4.26 6.95
N GLY A 94 2.85 -3.61 6.94
CA GLY A 94 2.77 -2.15 6.95
C GLY A 94 3.42 -1.55 8.20
N ASN A 95 3.19 -2.14 9.37
CA ASN A 95 3.76 -1.69 10.64
C ASN A 95 5.27 -1.88 10.69
N CYS A 96 5.77 -3.03 10.23
CA CYS A 96 7.20 -3.29 10.12
C CYS A 96 7.87 -2.29 9.18
N THR A 97 7.28 -2.08 7.99
CA THR A 97 7.78 -1.13 6.99
C THR A 97 7.83 0.27 7.58
N ALA A 98 6.76 0.70 8.25
CA ALA A 98 6.70 2.01 8.88
C ALA A 98 7.77 2.20 9.97
N GLN A 99 8.16 1.15 10.69
CA GLN A 99 9.22 1.22 11.70
C GLN A 99 10.61 1.34 11.08
N ARG A 100 10.87 0.62 9.98
CA ARG A 100 12.19 0.54 9.33
C ARG A 100 12.43 1.60 8.26
N ALA A 101 11.36 2.12 7.67
CA ALA A 101 11.44 3.14 6.64
C ALA A 101 12.11 4.41 7.18
N PRO A 102 12.88 5.11 6.32
CA PRO A 102 13.50 6.36 6.70
C PRO A 102 12.45 7.39 7.11
N LYS A 103 12.79 8.22 8.10
CA LYS A 103 11.89 9.28 8.61
C LYS A 103 12.05 10.59 7.86
N ASP A 104 13.13 10.71 7.12
CA ASP A 104 13.45 11.77 6.20
C ASP A 104 13.05 11.37 4.77
N LEU A 105 12.35 12.26 4.08
CA LEU A 105 12.01 12.13 2.67
C LEU A 105 12.72 13.22 1.88
N THR A 106 13.40 12.84 0.81
CA THR A 106 13.82 13.78 -0.24
C THR A 106 12.63 14.17 -1.12
N ASP A 107 12.70 15.30 -1.81
CA ASP A 107 11.66 15.74 -2.75
C ASP A 107 11.31 14.67 -3.80
N ASN A 108 12.31 13.92 -4.26
CA ASN A 108 12.14 12.83 -5.22
C ASN A 108 11.36 11.65 -4.63
N GLU A 109 11.65 11.28 -3.39
CA GLU A 109 10.95 10.21 -2.68
C GLU A 109 9.53 10.61 -2.33
N GLN A 110 9.34 11.87 -1.94
CA GLN A 110 8.03 12.43 -1.70
C GLN A 110 7.18 12.43 -2.98
N ALA A 111 7.76 12.82 -4.13
CA ALA A 111 7.08 12.73 -5.42
C ALA A 111 6.76 11.27 -5.83
N ALA A 112 7.62 10.31 -5.48
CA ALA A 112 7.40 8.89 -5.72
C ALA A 112 6.23 8.35 -4.88
N LEU A 113 6.16 8.70 -3.59
CA LEU A 113 5.03 8.36 -2.73
C LEU A 113 3.71 8.94 -3.24
N GLY A 114 3.72 10.15 -3.80
CA GLY A 114 2.55 10.73 -4.47
C GLY A 114 2.06 9.87 -5.63
N ARG A 115 2.98 9.48 -6.55
CA ARG A 115 2.64 8.59 -7.67
C ARG A 115 2.14 7.23 -7.22
N PHE A 116 2.72 6.69 -6.15
CA PHE A 116 2.30 5.42 -5.56
C PHE A 116 0.86 5.50 -5.03
N ALA A 117 0.54 6.56 -4.29
CA ALA A 117 -0.82 6.75 -3.78
C ALA A 117 -1.84 7.02 -4.88
N ASP A 118 -1.48 7.77 -5.93
CA ASP A 118 -2.35 7.94 -7.10
C ASP A 118 -2.63 6.60 -7.80
N CYS A 119 -1.61 5.74 -7.89
CA CYS A 119 -1.71 4.41 -8.48
C CYS A 119 -2.67 3.53 -7.67
N ILE A 120 -2.50 3.48 -6.33
CA ILE A 120 -3.39 2.68 -5.48
C ILE A 120 -4.80 3.25 -5.43
N THR A 121 -4.97 4.58 -5.38
CA THR A 121 -6.29 5.21 -5.37
C THR A 121 -7.11 4.79 -6.60
N LYS A 122 -6.50 4.80 -7.79
CA LYS A 122 -7.16 4.30 -9.02
C LYS A 122 -7.57 2.83 -8.93
N LEU A 123 -6.71 1.99 -8.36
CA LEU A 123 -7.05 0.59 -8.11
C LEU A 123 -8.20 0.44 -7.12
N GLY A 124 -8.27 1.31 -6.12
CA GLY A 124 -9.39 1.41 -5.19
C GLY A 124 -10.70 1.72 -5.91
N ASP A 125 -10.72 2.78 -6.73
CA ASP A 125 -11.91 3.16 -7.49
C ASP A 125 -12.44 2.00 -8.36
N GLU A 126 -11.52 1.31 -9.05
CA GLU A 126 -11.86 0.13 -9.85
C GLU A 126 -12.36 -1.05 -8.99
N CYS A 127 -11.71 -1.32 -7.86
CA CYS A 127 -12.08 -2.41 -6.97
C CYS A 127 -13.45 -2.20 -6.31
N PHE A 128 -13.75 -0.97 -5.89
CA PHE A 128 -15.03 -0.61 -5.30
C PHE A 128 -16.14 -0.38 -6.35
N GLY A 129 -15.84 -0.55 -7.64
CA GLY A 129 -16.79 -0.33 -8.72
C GLY A 129 -17.21 1.13 -8.90
N LYS A 130 -16.40 2.08 -8.40
CA LYS A 130 -16.53 3.52 -8.67
C LYS A 130 -15.93 3.78 -10.06
N ASN A 131 -16.64 3.33 -11.10
CA ASN A 131 -16.34 3.75 -12.47
C ASN A 131 -16.74 5.22 -12.63
N ASN A 132 -15.76 6.10 -12.84
CA ASN A 132 -15.97 7.46 -13.32
C ASN A 132 -15.77 7.49 -14.84
#